data_AF-A0A7V8VXG2-F1
#
_entry.id   AF-A0A7V8VXG2-F1
#
_cell.length_a   1.000
_cell.length_b   1.000
_cell.length_c   1.000
_cell.angle_alpha   90.00
_cell.angle_beta   90.00
_cell.angle_gamma   90.00
#
_symmetry.space_group_name_H-M   'P 1'
#
loop_
_entity.id
_entity.type
_entity.pdbx_description
1 polymer ?
#
loop_
_entity_poly.entity_id
_entity_poly.type
_entity_poly.pdbx_seq_one_letter_code
_entity_poly.pdbx_strand_id
1 'polypeptide(L)'
;MAGSGTGDGPVLPEQVEVVRGRSAAGQVIHLLNRIGDADQRFRAPVLIAPATLAVDSANSRVRALRAGVALTVEIADDTPFVRLPEIGLFEVLVIEP
;
A
#
# COMPACT_ATOMS: atom_id res chain seq x y z
N MET A 1 -2.96 -17.61 -3.49
CA MET A 1 -4.34 -17.20 -3.85
C MET A 1 -4.96 -16.50 -2.65
N ALA A 2 -4.88 -15.18 -2.62
CA ALA A 2 -5.76 -14.30 -1.85
C ALA A 2 -5.52 -12.87 -2.37
N GLY A 3 -6.15 -12.55 -3.50
CA GLY A 3 -6.44 -11.16 -3.82
C GLY A 3 -7.56 -10.75 -2.87
N SER A 4 -7.25 -9.93 -1.89
CA SER A 4 -8.24 -9.38 -0.97
C SER A 4 -8.32 -7.88 -1.21
N GLY A 5 -8.93 -7.55 -2.35
CA GLY A 5 -9.38 -6.21 -2.63
C GLY A 5 -10.83 -6.09 -2.21
N THR A 6 -11.13 -5.08 -1.39
CA THR A 6 -12.50 -4.61 -1.22
C THR A 6 -12.43 -3.12 -0.96
N GLY A 7 -12.67 -2.37 -2.02
CA GLY A 7 -12.73 -0.94 -2.15
C GLY A 7 -13.05 -0.66 -3.61
N ASP A 8 -13.82 0.38 -3.91
CA ASP A 8 -14.35 0.69 -5.26
C ASP A 8 -13.24 1.20 -6.24
N GLY A 9 -12.03 0.66 -6.13
CA GLY A 9 -10.85 1.00 -6.91
C GLY A 9 -10.00 -0.24 -7.17
N PRO A 10 -9.10 -0.18 -8.16
CA PRO A 10 -8.32 -1.33 -8.58
C PRO A 10 -7.49 -1.87 -7.41
N VAL A 11 -7.48 -3.20 -7.26
CA VAL A 11 -6.68 -3.88 -6.24
C VAL A 11 -5.20 -3.69 -6.54
N LEU A 12 -4.38 -3.65 -5.49
CA LEU A 12 -2.93 -3.58 -5.63
C LEU A 12 -2.39 -4.66 -6.61
N PRO A 13 -1.60 -4.27 -7.64
CA PRO A 13 -1.05 -5.23 -8.59
C PRO A 13 -0.10 -6.25 -7.96
N GLU A 14 -0.04 -7.46 -8.53
CA GLU A 14 0.83 -8.55 -8.04
C GLU A 14 2.33 -8.22 -8.10
N GLN A 15 2.72 -7.27 -8.95
CA GLN A 15 4.09 -6.79 -9.09
C GLN A 15 4.51 -5.87 -7.93
N VAL A 16 3.58 -5.49 -7.05
CA VAL A 16 3.91 -4.81 -5.80
C VAL A 16 4.14 -5.86 -4.72
N GLU A 17 5.38 -6.00 -4.30
CA GLU A 17 5.73 -6.84 -3.17
C GLU A 17 5.30 -6.14 -1.87
N VAL A 18 4.54 -6.87 -1.03
CA VAL A 18 4.03 -6.37 0.25
C VAL A 18 4.81 -7.03 1.38
N VAL A 19 5.64 -6.25 2.08
CA VAL A 19 6.40 -6.71 3.25
C VAL A 19 5.83 -6.09 4.51
N ARG A 20 5.36 -6.94 5.43
CA ARG A 20 4.75 -6.52 6.70
C ARG A 20 5.76 -6.60 7.84
N GLY A 21 5.79 -5.57 8.67
CA GLY A 21 6.64 -5.46 9.84
C GLY A 21 5.95 -4.76 11.00
N ARG A 22 6.70 -4.54 12.08
CA ARG A 22 6.27 -3.78 13.26
C ARG A 22 7.35 -2.78 13.65
N SER A 23 6.93 -1.67 14.21
CA SER A 23 7.77 -0.65 14.82
C SER A 23 7.17 -0.20 16.16
N ALA A 24 7.86 0.69 16.88
CA ALA A 24 7.32 1.32 18.08
C ALA A 24 6.03 2.14 17.81
N ALA A 25 5.81 2.58 16.56
CA ALA A 25 4.62 3.35 16.19
C ALA A 25 3.41 2.46 15.82
N GLY A 26 3.62 1.16 15.59
CA GLY A 26 2.55 0.26 15.14
C GLY A 26 3.00 -0.67 14.01
N GLN A 27 2.04 -1.13 13.19
CA GLN A 27 2.34 -1.96 12.03
C GLN A 27 2.95 -1.10 10.92
N VAL A 28 3.94 -1.67 10.22
CA VAL A 28 4.58 -1.03 9.08
C VAL A 28 4.39 -1.94 7.86
N ILE A 29 3.96 -1.38 6.73
CA ILE A 29 3.82 -2.11 5.48
C ILE A 29 4.69 -1.44 4.43
N HIS A 30 5.70 -2.15 3.93
CA HIS A 30 6.48 -1.72 2.78
C HIS A 30 5.81 -2.24 1.51
N LEU A 31 5.58 -1.33 0.56
CA LEU A 31 5.08 -1.61 -0.77
C LEU A 31 6.24 -1.38 -1.74
N LEU A 32 6.79 -2.45 -2.33
CA LEU A 32 7.93 -2.35 -3.25
C LEU A 32 7.44 -2.61 -4.68
N ASN A 33 7.58 -1.60 -5.53
CA ASN A 33 7.22 -1.73 -6.94
C ASN A 33 8.32 -2.48 -7.69
N ARG A 34 8.01 -3.71 -8.12
CA ARG A 34 8.91 -4.55 -8.92
C ARG A 34 8.66 -4.43 -10.43
N ILE A 35 7.80 -3.51 -10.88
CA ILE A 35 7.59 -3.30 -12.32
C ILE A 35 8.85 -2.74 -12.96
N GLY A 36 9.35 -3.48 -13.93
CA GLY A 36 10.56 -3.12 -14.66
C GLY A 36 11.85 -3.38 -13.87
N ASP A 37 11.77 -4.11 -12.76
CA ASP A 37 12.95 -4.58 -12.04
C ASP A 37 13.75 -5.51 -12.97
N ALA A 38 14.99 -5.14 -13.24
CA ALA A 38 15.90 -5.86 -14.14
C ALA A 38 17.32 -5.62 -13.64
N ASP A 39 18.17 -6.66 -13.71
CA ASP A 39 19.42 -6.81 -12.96
C ASP A 39 20.42 -5.65 -13.00
N GLN A 40 20.30 -4.67 -13.91
CA GLN A 40 21.31 -3.61 -14.04
C GLN A 40 20.88 -2.39 -14.88
N ARG A 41 19.87 -1.60 -14.47
CA ARG A 41 19.67 -0.23 -15.03
C ARG A 41 19.05 0.73 -14.01
N PHE A 42 19.63 1.94 -13.88
CA PHE A 42 19.00 3.09 -13.23
C PHE A 42 17.91 3.67 -14.14
N ARG A 43 16.75 3.00 -14.23
CA ARG A 43 15.58 3.54 -14.92
C ARG A 43 14.63 4.17 -13.92
N ALA A 44 13.94 5.23 -14.35
CA ALA A 44 12.80 5.72 -13.60
C ALA A 44 11.78 4.57 -13.44
N PRO A 45 11.24 4.34 -12.24
CA PRO A 45 10.26 3.30 -12.02
C PRO A 45 9.01 3.58 -12.84
N VAL A 46 8.40 2.53 -13.38
CA VAL A 46 7.06 2.63 -13.96
C VAL A 46 6.09 2.85 -12.82
N LEU A 47 5.37 3.97 -12.86
CA LEU A 47 4.45 4.35 -11.78
C LEU A 47 3.26 3.39 -11.71
N ILE A 48 2.90 2.99 -10.49
CA ILE A 48 1.68 2.24 -10.20
C ILE A 48 0.57 3.25 -9.92
N ALA A 49 -0.50 3.20 -10.71
CA ALA A 49 -1.69 4.01 -10.49
C ALA A 49 -2.29 3.77 -9.09
N PRO A 50 -3.06 4.74 -8.54
CA PRO A 50 -3.76 4.58 -7.27
C PRO A 50 -4.51 3.25 -7.19
N ALA A 51 -4.34 2.55 -6.07
CA ALA A 51 -4.89 1.22 -5.83
C ALA A 51 -5.44 1.10 -4.40
N THR A 52 -6.15 0.01 -4.10
CA THR A 52 -6.69 -0.27 -2.78
C THR A 52 -5.86 -1.32 -2.04
N LEU A 53 -5.75 -1.17 -0.71
CA LEU A 53 -5.11 -2.14 0.17
C LEU A 53 -5.97 -2.35 1.41
N ALA A 54 -6.32 -3.61 1.69
CA ALA A 54 -7.02 -3.98 2.92
C ALA A 54 -6.13 -3.77 4.15
N VAL A 55 -6.73 -3.26 5.23
CA VAL A 55 -6.08 -3.05 6.53
C VAL A 55 -6.83 -3.82 7.61
N ASP A 56 -6.19 -4.03 8.77
CA ASP A 56 -6.72 -4.94 9.78
C ASP A 56 -7.82 -4.28 10.65
N SER A 57 -7.99 -2.95 10.63
CA SER A 57 -8.93 -2.21 11.48
C SER A 57 -9.44 -0.93 10.83
N ALA A 58 -10.75 -0.69 10.96
CA ALA A 58 -11.43 0.55 10.52
C ALA A 58 -11.09 1.78 11.38
N ASN A 59 -10.66 1.56 12.63
CA ASN A 59 -10.36 2.65 13.57
C ASN A 59 -8.91 3.12 13.53
N SER A 60 -8.07 2.47 12.72
CA SER A 60 -6.65 2.77 12.65
C SER A 60 -6.36 4.07 11.90
N ARG A 61 -5.28 4.74 12.32
CA ARG A 61 -4.72 5.86 11.57
C ARG A 61 -3.67 5.34 10.61
N VAL A 62 -3.83 5.64 9.32
CA VAL A 62 -2.91 5.18 8.27
C VAL A 62 -2.20 6.36 7.64
N ARG A 63 -0.88 6.27 7.50
CA ARG A 63 -0.06 7.29 6.85
C ARG A 63 0.83 6.68 5.79
N ALA A 64 0.81 7.24 4.58
CA ALA A 64 1.79 6.97 3.53
C ALA A 64 2.99 7.90 3.73
N LEU A 65 4.12 7.34 4.15
CA LEU A 65 5.28 8.12 4.59
C LEU A 65 6.02 8.76 3.41
N ARG A 66 6.20 8.03 2.30
CA ARG A 66 6.91 8.56 1.13
C ARG A 66 6.07 9.63 0.43
N ALA A 67 4.77 9.41 0.28
CA ALA A 67 3.86 10.42 -0.26
C ALA A 67 3.56 11.56 0.73
N GLY A 68 3.83 11.37 2.02
CA GLY A 68 3.64 12.40 3.05
C GLY A 68 2.17 12.69 3.37
N VAL A 69 1.26 11.74 3.14
CA VAL A 69 -0.18 11.93 3.28
C VAL A 69 -0.79 10.99 4.33
N ALA A 70 -1.81 11.47 5.03
CA ALA A 70 -2.70 10.61 5.82
C ALA A 70 -3.73 9.97 4.89
N LEU A 71 -4.03 8.70 5.11
CA LEU A 71 -5.02 7.95 4.34
C LEU A 71 -6.26 7.73 5.19
N THR A 72 -7.42 7.96 4.59
CA THR A 72 -8.70 7.63 5.20
C THR A 72 -8.94 6.13 5.09
N VAL A 73 -9.31 5.49 6.19
CA VAL A 73 -9.80 4.11 6.16
C VAL A 73 -11.26 4.13 5.75
N GLU A 74 -11.55 3.50 4.61
CA GLU A 74 -12.88 3.27 4.07
C GLU A 74 -13.32 1.83 4.38
N ILE A 75 -14.62 1.55 4.35
CA ILE A 75 -15.16 0.20 4.55
C ILE A 75 -16.01 -0.16 3.33
N ALA A 76 -15.74 -1.32 2.73
CA ALA A 76 -16.57 -1.92 1.68
C ALA A 76 -16.73 -3.42 1.98
N ASP A 77 -17.97 -3.91 1.92
CA ASP A 77 -18.34 -5.30 2.25
C ASP A 77 -17.69 -5.80 3.56
N ASP A 78 -17.88 -5.02 4.63
CA ASP A 78 -17.31 -5.26 5.97
C ASP A 78 -15.78 -5.37 6.04
N THR A 79 -15.07 -4.99 4.97
CA THR A 79 -13.61 -5.01 4.89
C THR A 79 -13.06 -3.59 4.93
N PRO A 80 -12.24 -3.23 5.93
CA PRO A 80 -11.58 -1.93 5.96
C PRO A 80 -10.41 -1.88 4.99
N PHE A 81 -10.27 -0.78 4.26
CA PHE A 81 -9.22 -0.57 3.27
C PHE A 81 -8.79 0.89 3.21
N VAL A 82 -7.65 1.13 2.56
CA VAL A 82 -7.19 2.48 2.21
C VAL A 82 -7.00 2.61 0.70
N ARG A 83 -7.22 3.82 0.18
CA ARG A 83 -6.80 4.20 -1.17
C ARG A 83 -5.37 4.70 -1.12
N LEU A 84 -4.51 4.02 -1.85
CA LEU A 84 -3.09 4.35 -1.95
C LEU A 84 -2.88 5.48 -2.97
N PRO A 85 -1.92 6.38 -2.73
CA PRO A 85 -1.45 7.28 -3.77
C PRO A 85 -0.75 6.49 -4.89
N GLU A 86 -0.34 7.19 -5.94
CA GLU A 86 0.54 6.61 -6.96
C GLU A 86 1.84 6.12 -6.30
N ILE A 87 2.25 4.89 -6.63
CA ILE A 87 3.47 4.27 -6.07
C ILE A 87 4.58 4.34 -7.11
N GLY A 88 5.67 5.00 -6.73
CA GLY A 88 6.93 5.02 -7.49
C GLY A 88 7.73 3.74 -7.26
N LEU A 89 8.99 3.86 -6.83
CA LEU A 89 9.83 2.70 -6.50
C LEU A 89 9.31 1.96 -5.25
N PHE A 90 8.86 2.71 -4.25
CA PHE A 90 8.28 2.15 -3.03
C PHE A 90 7.35 3.15 -2.35
N GLU A 91 6.54 2.64 -1.45
CA GLU A 91 5.80 3.39 -0.43
C GLU A 91 5.90 2.65 0.91
N VAL A 92 5.79 3.38 2.02
CA VAL A 92 5.76 2.81 3.37
C VAL A 92 4.52 3.32 4.09
N LEU A 93 3.69 2.39 4.52
CA LEU A 93 2.54 2.68 5.36
C LEU A 93 2.89 2.45 6.83
N VAL A 94 2.48 3.38 7.68
CA VAL A 94 2.40 3.16 9.12
C VAL A 94 0.94 3.11 9.50
N ILE A 95 0.57 2.06 10.24
CA ILE A 95 -0.78 1.82 10.74
C ILE A 95 -0.69 1.85 12.27
N GLU A 96 -1.28 2.90 12.82
CA GLU A 96 -1.38 3.13 14.27
C GLU A 96 -2.76 2.66 14.75
N PRO A 97 -2.87 2.03 15.93
CA PRO A 97 -4.15 1.63 16.51
C PRO A 97 -5.08 2.81 16.81
#